data_AF-A0A8T4ZB70-F1
#
_entry.id   AF-A0A8T4ZB70-F1
#
_cell.length_a   1.000
_cell.length_b   1.000
_cell.length_c   1.000
_cell.angle_alpha   90.00
_cell.angle_beta   90.00
_cell.angle_gamma   90.00
#
_symmetry.space_group_name_H-M   'P 1'
#
loop_
_entity.id
_entity.type
_entity.pdbx_description
1 polymer ?
#
loop_
_entity_poly.entity_id
_entity_poly.type
_entity_poly.pdbx_seq_one_letter_code
_entity_poly.pdbx_strand_id
1 'polypeptide(L)'
;MASGIRIGTGGTTIDTGIRTGISDSPSRCTLSSVLGRSFEEFAIKAPHLHQYVHSTSVSIEGVQLQFHNALSRDLRSLKKFNIIYPVSDLIFIHVYKGTRDAYGIYKPVEPRLPPEKS
;
A
#
# COMPACT_ATOMS: atom_id res chain seq x y z
N MET A 1 54.69 7.14 -37.00
CA MET A 1 53.25 7.05 -37.27
C MET A 1 52.57 6.41 -36.06
N ALA A 2 51.51 7.05 -35.56
CA ALA A 2 50.45 6.62 -34.62
C ALA A 2 50.85 5.79 -33.36
N SER A 3 50.76 6.36 -32.15
CA SER A 3 49.55 6.56 -31.30
C SER A 3 49.30 5.33 -30.41
N GLY A 4 49.52 5.42 -29.10
CA GLY A 4 48.46 5.64 -28.10
C GLY A 4 48.09 4.29 -27.45
N ILE A 5 47.68 4.10 -26.19
CA ILE A 5 46.99 4.93 -25.20
C ILE A 5 47.19 4.26 -23.81
N ARG A 6 47.09 5.10 -22.78
CA ARG A 6 47.37 4.89 -21.36
C ARG A 6 46.31 4.01 -20.69
N ILE A 7 46.74 3.15 -19.76
CA ILE A 7 45.85 2.39 -18.87
C ILE A 7 45.31 3.37 -17.81
N GLY A 8 44.08 3.84 -18.01
CA GLY A 8 43.39 4.75 -17.10
C GLY A 8 42.62 3.98 -16.03
N THR A 9 42.90 4.32 -14.77
CA THR A 9 42.10 4.01 -13.59
C THR A 9 40.67 4.53 -13.76
N GLY A 10 39.69 3.65 -13.60
CA GLY A 10 38.27 4.00 -13.58
C GLY A 10 37.58 3.23 -12.48
N GLY A 11 37.51 3.82 -11.29
CA GLY A 11 36.73 3.29 -10.18
C GLY A 11 35.27 3.15 -10.58
N THR A 12 34.74 1.94 -10.43
CA THR A 12 33.30 1.69 -10.54
C THR A 12 32.68 2.10 -9.22
N THR A 13 32.27 3.36 -9.11
CA THR A 13 31.35 3.80 -8.07
C THR A 13 29.99 3.22 -8.41
N ILE A 14 29.53 2.27 -7.59
CA ILE A 14 28.13 1.85 -7.56
C ILE A 14 27.29 3.02 -7.05
N ASP A 15 26.77 3.83 -7.97
CA ASP A 15 25.73 4.82 -7.67
C ASP A 15 24.46 4.07 -7.29
N THR A 16 24.33 3.74 -6.00
CA THR A 16 23.10 3.24 -5.40
C THR A 16 22.16 4.43 -5.17
N GLY A 17 21.84 5.12 -6.26
CA GLY A 17 20.87 6.20 -6.29
C GLY A 17 19.48 5.62 -6.46
N ILE A 18 18.87 5.15 -5.38
CA ILE A 18 17.42 4.96 -5.35
C ILE A 18 16.81 6.36 -5.51
N ARG A 19 16.47 6.71 -6.74
CA ARG A 19 15.61 7.85 -7.07
C ARG A 19 14.20 7.51 -6.57
N THR A 20 13.93 7.72 -5.29
CA THR A 20 12.56 7.80 -4.77
C THR A 20 11.98 9.16 -5.16
N GLY A 21 11.70 9.29 -6.45
CA GLY A 21 11.00 10.42 -7.06
C GLY A 21 9.78 9.95 -7.86
N ILE A 22 9.17 8.82 -7.47
CA ILE A 22 7.86 8.45 -7.96
C ILE A 22 6.89 9.35 -7.21
N SER A 23 6.29 10.30 -7.91
CA SER A 23 5.08 10.95 -7.46
C SER A 23 4.02 9.87 -7.28
N ASP A 24 3.87 9.37 -6.05
CA ASP A 24 2.81 8.45 -5.63
C ASP A 24 1.47 9.21 -5.69
N SER A 25 1.04 9.47 -6.92
CA SER A 25 -0.33 9.82 -7.23
C SER A 25 -1.13 8.51 -7.22
N PRO A 26 -2.34 8.47 -6.63
CA PRO A 26 -3.15 7.26 -6.58
C PRO A 26 -3.37 6.60 -7.96
N SER A 27 -3.39 7.40 -9.01
CA SER A 27 -3.57 7.00 -10.42
C SER A 27 -2.34 6.36 -11.08
N ARG A 28 -1.14 6.42 -10.47
CA ARG A 28 0.09 5.82 -11.03
C ARG A 28 0.87 5.01 -10.00
N CYS A 29 0.19 4.50 -8.98
CA CYS A 29 0.79 3.70 -7.92
C CYS A 29 0.74 2.20 -8.24
N THR A 30 1.80 1.45 -7.90
CA THR A 30 1.85 -0.02 -8.04
C THR A 30 0.77 -0.73 -7.23
N LEU A 31 0.35 -0.14 -6.09
CA LEU A 31 -0.70 -0.69 -5.24
C LEU A 31 -2.08 -0.66 -5.92
N SER A 32 -2.35 0.34 -6.76
CA SER A 32 -3.59 0.39 -7.55
C SER A 32 -3.68 -0.78 -8.53
N SER A 33 -2.55 -1.22 -9.09
CA SER A 33 -2.49 -2.43 -9.94
C SER A 33 -2.72 -3.72 -9.15
N VAL A 34 -2.37 -3.76 -7.86
CA VAL A 34 -2.53 -4.94 -7.00
C VAL A 34 -3.94 -5.03 -6.42
N LEU A 35 -4.48 -3.90 -5.94
CA LEU A 35 -5.78 -3.83 -5.25
C LEU A 35 -6.96 -3.55 -6.19
N GLY A 36 -6.67 -3.18 -7.44
CA GLY A 36 -7.65 -3.02 -8.50
C GLY A 36 -8.31 -1.64 -8.55
N ARG A 37 -9.16 -1.46 -9.58
CA ARG A 37 -9.77 -0.19 -9.94
C ARG A 37 -10.65 0.41 -8.85
N SER A 38 -11.40 -0.43 -8.13
CA SER A 38 -12.25 0.05 -7.04
C SER A 38 -11.45 0.71 -5.93
N PHE A 39 -10.26 0.19 -5.60
CA PHE A 39 -9.38 0.85 -4.63
C PHE A 39 -8.91 2.22 -5.15
N GLU A 40 -8.48 2.29 -6.40
CA GLU A 40 -8.02 3.54 -7.03
C GLU A 40 -9.08 4.65 -6.95
N GLU A 41 -10.33 4.33 -7.27
CA GLU A 41 -11.46 5.28 -7.23
C GLU A 41 -11.69 5.88 -5.83
N PHE A 42 -11.52 5.09 -4.77
CA PHE A 42 -11.59 5.59 -3.39
C PHE A 42 -10.32 6.33 -2.99
N ALA A 43 -9.13 5.81 -3.34
CA ALA A 43 -7.84 6.40 -2.98
C ALA A 43 -7.64 7.81 -3.55
N ILE A 44 -8.22 8.10 -4.73
CA ILE A 44 -8.24 9.44 -5.32
C ILE A 44 -9.02 10.44 -4.43
N LYS A 45 -10.12 10.00 -3.82
CA LYS A 45 -11.02 10.84 -3.00
C LYS A 45 -10.62 10.89 -1.53
N ALA A 46 -9.95 9.85 -1.05
CA ALA A 46 -9.58 9.63 0.34
C ALA A 46 -8.06 9.45 0.48
N PRO A 47 -7.27 10.54 0.58
CA PRO A 47 -5.81 10.46 0.69
C PRO A 47 -5.33 9.64 1.90
N HIS A 48 -6.11 9.60 2.98
CA HIS A 48 -5.80 8.80 4.17
C HIS A 48 -5.92 7.29 3.91
N LEU A 49 -6.82 6.85 3.01
CA LEU A 49 -6.86 5.45 2.58
C LEU A 49 -5.57 5.08 1.84
N HIS A 50 -5.18 5.91 0.87
CA HIS A 50 -3.95 5.70 0.12
C HIS A 50 -2.74 5.62 1.07
N GLN A 51 -2.59 6.63 1.94
CA GLN A 51 -1.50 6.67 2.92
C GLN A 51 -1.52 5.45 3.85
N TYR A 52 -2.69 5.03 4.30
CA TYR A 52 -2.84 3.86 5.17
C TYR A 52 -2.29 2.59 4.50
N VAL A 53 -2.70 2.32 3.26
CA VAL A 53 -2.25 1.13 2.52
C VAL A 53 -0.75 1.15 2.27
N HIS A 54 -0.16 2.32 1.96
CA HIS A 54 1.29 2.46 1.82
C HIS A 54 2.06 2.21 3.12
N SER A 55 1.45 2.55 4.26
CA SER A 55 2.07 2.36 5.58
C SER A 55 1.84 0.98 6.20
N THR A 56 0.90 0.20 5.65
CA THR A 56 0.51 -1.11 6.19
C THR A 56 1.20 -2.25 5.47
N SER A 57 1.27 -3.41 6.11
CA SER A 57 1.81 -4.62 5.48
C SER A 57 0.84 -5.11 4.41
N VAL A 58 1.28 -5.12 3.14
CA VAL A 58 0.51 -5.69 2.01
C VAL A 58 0.23 -7.18 2.16
N SER A 59 0.94 -7.86 3.08
CA SER A 59 0.72 -9.25 3.42
C SER A 59 0.79 -9.47 4.93
N ILE A 60 -0.10 -10.30 5.45
CA ILE A 60 -0.12 -10.73 6.85
C ILE A 60 -0.07 -12.25 6.86
N GLU A 61 1.03 -12.83 7.34
CA GLU A 61 1.25 -14.28 7.39
C GLU A 61 0.94 -15.01 6.06
N GLY A 62 1.33 -14.39 4.94
CA GLY A 62 1.11 -14.91 3.59
C GLY A 62 -0.27 -14.62 2.99
N VAL A 63 -1.16 -13.94 3.72
CA VAL A 63 -2.47 -13.50 3.22
C VAL A 63 -2.32 -12.09 2.64
N GLN A 64 -2.50 -11.99 1.32
CA GLN A 64 -2.43 -10.72 0.61
C GLN A 64 -3.61 -9.81 0.94
N LEU A 65 -3.33 -8.52 1.05
CA LEU A 65 -4.32 -7.49 1.21
C LEU A 65 -5.24 -7.46 -0.02
N GLN A 66 -6.54 -7.42 0.24
CA GLN A 66 -7.57 -7.28 -0.79
C GLN A 66 -8.45 -6.08 -0.49
N PHE A 67 -8.87 -5.39 -1.54
CA PHE A 67 -9.88 -4.34 -1.44
C PHE A 67 -11.22 -4.87 -1.95
N HIS A 68 -12.25 -4.77 -1.13
CA HIS A 68 -13.61 -5.17 -1.48
C HIS A 68 -14.54 -3.97 -1.36
N ASN A 69 -15.31 -3.65 -2.40
CA ASN A 69 -16.26 -2.53 -2.36
C ASN A 69 -17.47 -2.80 -1.45
N ALA A 70 -17.75 -4.07 -1.14
CA ALA A 70 -18.75 -4.50 -0.19
C ALA A 70 -18.33 -5.84 0.45
N LEU A 71 -18.72 -6.06 1.71
CA LEU A 71 -18.54 -7.36 2.34
C LEU A 71 -19.56 -8.37 1.82
N SER A 72 -19.09 -9.55 1.39
CA SER A 72 -19.95 -10.71 1.14
C SER A 72 -20.13 -11.55 2.42
N ARG A 73 -21.26 -12.27 2.52
CA ARG A 73 -21.47 -13.29 3.56
C ARG A 73 -20.44 -14.41 3.50
N ASP A 74 -19.86 -14.65 2.32
CA ASP A 74 -18.85 -15.70 2.11
C ASP A 74 -17.60 -15.50 2.97
N LEU A 75 -17.27 -14.23 3.28
CA LEU A 75 -16.14 -13.84 4.12
C LEU A 75 -16.23 -14.40 5.55
N ARG A 76 -17.44 -14.70 6.03
CA ARG A 76 -17.66 -15.31 7.37
C ARG A 76 -16.92 -16.65 7.53
N SER A 77 -16.78 -17.40 6.45
CA SER A 77 -16.17 -18.74 6.49
C SER A 77 -14.65 -18.72 6.40
N LEU A 78 -14.05 -17.55 6.11
CA LEU A 78 -12.61 -17.44 5.93
C LEU A 78 -11.88 -17.61 7.27
N LYS A 79 -10.99 -18.61 7.31
CA LYS A 79 -10.13 -18.86 8.48
C LYS A 79 -9.03 -17.80 8.63
N LYS A 80 -8.61 -17.20 7.52
CA LYS A 80 -7.63 -16.12 7.45
C LYS A 80 -8.07 -15.12 6.39
N PHE A 81 -7.82 -13.85 6.62
CA PHE A 81 -8.18 -12.77 5.69
C PHE A 81 -7.32 -11.53 5.95
N ASN A 82 -7.21 -10.68 4.95
CA ASN A 82 -6.53 -9.38 5.00
C ASN A 82 -7.28 -8.47 4.03
N ILE A 83 -8.27 -7.74 4.52
CA ILE A 83 -9.29 -7.09 3.69
C ILE A 83 -9.50 -5.65 4.14
N ILE A 84 -9.53 -4.72 3.20
CA ILE A 84 -10.06 -3.37 3.40
C ILE A 84 -11.38 -3.22 2.64
N TYR A 85 -12.37 -2.62 3.27
CA TYR A 85 -13.65 -2.29 2.64
C TYR A 85 -14.20 -0.94 3.12
N PRO A 86 -14.93 -0.20 2.27
CA PRO A 86 -15.57 1.04 2.65
C PRO A 86 -16.82 0.76 3.50
N VAL A 87 -17.05 1.60 4.52
CA VAL A 87 -18.34 1.71 5.21
C VAL A 87 -19.04 3.04 4.88
N SER A 88 -18.30 4.02 4.35
CA SER A 88 -18.79 5.24 3.74
C SER A 88 -17.76 5.74 2.70
N ASP A 89 -17.99 6.91 2.11
CA ASP A 89 -17.08 7.49 1.12
C ASP A 89 -15.67 7.81 1.67
N LEU A 90 -15.56 8.10 2.97
CA LEU A 90 -14.31 8.50 3.62
C LEU A 90 -13.90 7.61 4.79
N ILE A 91 -14.68 6.59 5.13
CA ILE A 91 -14.37 5.70 6.27
C ILE A 91 -14.29 4.28 5.76
N PHE A 92 -13.18 3.61 6.09
CA PHE A 92 -12.90 2.24 5.69
C PHE A 92 -12.56 1.40 6.91
N ILE A 93 -12.75 0.09 6.80
CA ILE A 93 -12.36 -0.86 7.82
C ILE A 93 -11.31 -1.80 7.23
N HIS A 94 -10.15 -1.86 7.86
CA HIS A 94 -9.17 -2.91 7.64
C HIS A 94 -9.46 -4.06 8.62
N VAL A 95 -9.93 -5.18 8.08
CA VAL A 95 -10.21 -6.41 8.82
C VAL A 95 -9.21 -7.48 8.42
N TYR A 96 -8.47 -8.02 9.40
CA TYR A 96 -7.48 -9.06 9.13
C TYR A 96 -7.40 -10.11 10.24
N LYS A 97 -7.00 -11.32 9.86
CA LYS A 97 -6.80 -12.47 10.75
C LYS A 97 -5.72 -13.40 10.17
N GLY A 98 -4.65 -13.61 10.92
CA GLY A 98 -3.61 -14.59 10.63
C GLY A 98 -3.93 -16.00 11.13
N THR A 99 -2.98 -16.91 10.95
CA THR A 99 -2.96 -18.26 11.53
C THR A 99 -2.92 -18.28 13.05
N ARG A 100 -2.21 -17.32 13.64
CA ARG A 100 -1.91 -17.29 15.08
C ARG A 100 -2.96 -16.54 15.89
N ASP A 101 -3.86 -15.82 15.22
CA ASP A 101 -4.84 -14.97 15.86
C ASP A 101 -6.11 -15.78 16.20
N ALA A 102 -6.53 -15.73 17.46
CA ALA A 102 -7.81 -16.32 17.87
C ALA A 102 -9.00 -15.59 17.21
N TYR A 103 -8.91 -14.26 17.11
CA TYR A 103 -9.96 -13.38 16.62
C TYR A 103 -9.48 -12.50 15.46
N GLY A 104 -10.41 -12.03 14.64
CA GLY A 104 -10.11 -11.01 13.64
C GLY A 104 -9.90 -9.65 14.29
N ILE A 105 -8.95 -8.89 13.77
CA ILE A 105 -8.68 -7.51 14.17
C ILE A 105 -9.42 -6.58 13.22
N TYR A 106 -10.05 -5.56 13.79
CA TYR A 106 -10.78 -4.52 13.07
C TYR A 106 -10.10 -3.17 13.34
N LYS A 107 -9.65 -2.50 12.29
CA LYS A 107 -9.02 -1.18 12.37
C LYS A 107 -9.74 -0.18 11.49
N PRO A 108 -10.33 0.88 12.06
CA PRO A 108 -10.82 2.01 11.28
C PRO A 108 -9.68 2.70 10.53
N VAL A 109 -9.97 3.13 9.31
CA VAL A 109 -9.09 3.94 8.47
C VAL A 109 -9.84 5.24 8.19
N GLU A 110 -9.45 6.28 8.91
CA GLU A 110 -10.20 7.54 9.02
C GLU A 110 -9.27 8.73 8.75
N PRO A 111 -9.82 9.89 8.34
CA PRO A 111 -9.06 11.12 8.27
C PRO A 111 -8.48 11.49 9.64
N ARG A 112 -7.30 12.13 9.65
CA ARG A 112 -6.77 12.70 10.89
C ARG A 112 -7.57 13.94 11.27
N LEU A 113 -7.82 14.11 12.57
CA LEU A 113 -8.38 15.36 13.08
C LEU A 113 -7.40 16.51 12.79
N PRO A 114 -7.92 17.71 12.47
CA PRO A 114 -7.09 18.90 12.41
C PRO A 114 -6.36 19.10 13.75
N PRO A 115 -5.15 19.69 13.75
CA PRO A 115 -4.50 20.07 15.00
C PRO A 115 -5.42 20.99 15.80
N GLU A 116 -5.46 20.77 17.12
CA GLU A 116 -6.20 21.65 18.02
C GLU A 116 -5.63 23.07 17.90
N LYS A 117 -6.48 24.08 17.72
CA LYS A 117 -6.03 25.46 17.73
C LYS A 117 -5.69 25.84 19.17
N SER A 118 -4.40 25.86 19.49
CA SER A 118 -3.84 26.45 20.71
C SER A 118 -3.93 27.97 20.70
#